data_AF-A0A9D5MC95-F1
#
_entry.id   AF-A0A9D5MC95-F1
#
_cell.length_a   1.000
_cell.length_b   1.000
_cell.length_c   1.000
_cell.angle_alpha   90.00
_cell.angle_beta   90.00
_cell.angle_gamma   90.00
#
_symmetry.space_group_name_H-M   'P 1'
#
loop_
_entity.id
_entity.type
_entity.pdbx_description
1 polymer ?
#
loop_
_entity_poly.entity_id
_entity_poly.type
_entity_poly.pdbx_seq_one_letter_code
_entity_poly.pdbx_strand_id
1 'polypeptide(L)'
;MSSSYSGDDQTEGLLTADPVWRIELKPGQAERILFWNYYFNARKPGRIVFGSGLHRYLTDIEACQMLRDIAYVQNDAFSKAFFTHFCAINNIDPDKLGPPSGALMRRERSERQD
;
A
#
# COMPACT_ATOMS: atom_id res chain seq x y z
N MET A 1 -2.03 25.22 -10.34
CA MET A 1 -1.64 25.59 -8.97
C MET A 1 -1.99 24.43 -8.06
N SER A 2 -0.98 23.69 -7.58
CA SER A 2 -1.17 22.54 -6.68
C SER A 2 -1.21 23.05 -5.25
N SER A 3 -2.37 22.99 -4.59
CA SER A 3 -2.51 23.34 -3.17
C SER A 3 -2.44 22.05 -2.36
N SER A 4 -1.28 21.77 -1.79
CA SER A 4 -1.10 20.70 -0.81
C SER A 4 -1.60 21.20 0.54
N TYR A 5 -2.78 20.74 0.95
CA TYR A 5 -3.45 21.12 2.20
C TYR A 5 -2.95 20.23 3.34
N SER A 6 -2.21 20.80 4.30
CA SER A 6 -1.85 20.13 5.56
C SER A 6 -3.04 20.23 6.51
N GLY A 7 -3.65 19.10 6.85
CA GLY A 7 -4.77 19.02 7.79
C GLY A 7 -4.33 19.31 9.22
N ASP A 8 -4.84 20.41 9.76
CA ASP A 8 -4.94 20.69 11.20
C ASP A 8 -6.27 20.11 11.72
N ASP A 9 -6.27 19.70 12.98
CA ASP A 9 -7.31 19.00 13.71
C ASP A 9 -8.70 19.58 13.46
N GLN A 10 -9.70 18.68 13.29
CA GLN A 10 -11.16 18.91 13.18
C GLN A 10 -11.78 18.94 11.78
N THR A 11 -11.00 18.78 10.72
CA THR A 11 -11.52 18.19 9.47
C THR A 11 -10.56 17.09 9.05
N GLU A 12 -10.88 15.84 9.41
CA GLU A 12 -10.21 14.68 8.82
C GLU A 12 -10.19 14.93 7.32
N GLY A 13 -8.99 15.19 6.79
CA GLY A 13 -8.82 15.57 5.40
C GLY A 13 -9.48 14.49 4.56
N LEU A 14 -10.67 14.79 4.04
CA LEU A 14 -11.38 13.92 3.15
C LEU A 14 -10.43 13.77 1.97
N LEU A 15 -9.72 12.65 1.93
CA LEU A 15 -8.92 12.28 0.78
C LEU A 15 -9.93 12.23 -0.36
N THR A 16 -9.96 13.27 -1.19
CA THR A 16 -10.80 13.33 -2.38
C THR A 16 -10.16 12.40 -3.40
N ALA A 17 -10.24 11.10 -3.13
CA ALA A 17 -10.10 10.11 -4.16
C ALA A 17 -11.35 10.25 -5.04
N ASP A 18 -11.13 10.34 -6.35
CA ASP A 18 -12.21 10.22 -7.32
C ASP A 18 -13.03 8.97 -6.94
N PRO A 19 -14.34 9.10 -6.70
CA PRO A 19 -15.19 7.98 -6.28
C PRO A 19 -15.12 6.81 -7.25
N VAL A 20 -14.73 7.04 -8.52
CA VAL A 20 -14.49 6.01 -9.54
C VAL A 20 -13.29 5.13 -9.19
N TRP A 21 -12.28 5.64 -8.47
CA TRP A 21 -11.03 4.92 -8.17
C TRP A 21 -10.97 4.35 -6.74
N ARG A 22 -12.12 4.04 -6.12
CA ARG A 22 -12.18 3.50 -4.75
C ARG A 22 -12.34 1.98 -4.74
N ILE A 23 -11.51 1.29 -3.95
CA ILE A 23 -11.66 -0.15 -3.66
C ILE A 23 -12.03 -0.30 -2.19
N GLU A 24 -13.12 -1.01 -1.90
CA GLU A 24 -13.54 -1.36 -0.54
C GLU A 24 -13.37 -2.87 -0.31
N LEU A 25 -12.58 -3.23 0.71
CA LEU A 25 -12.34 -4.63 1.08
C LEU A 25 -13.33 -5.06 2.17
N LYS A 26 -13.91 -6.26 2.03
CA LYS A 26 -14.66 -6.90 3.12
C LYS A 26 -13.70 -7.29 4.27
N PRO A 27 -14.18 -7.45 5.52
CA PRO A 27 -13.31 -7.79 6.65
C PRO A 27 -12.35 -8.96 6.40
N GLY A 28 -12.86 -10.11 5.91
CA GLY A 28 -12.01 -11.27 5.61
C GLY A 28 -11.04 -11.09 4.42
N GLN A 29 -11.28 -10.11 3.55
CA GLN A 29 -10.32 -9.71 2.51
C GLN A 29 -9.24 -8.79 3.11
N ALA A 30 -9.63 -7.85 3.96
CA ALA A 30 -8.72 -6.90 4.61
C ALA A 30 -7.70 -7.59 5.51
N GLU A 31 -8.09 -8.66 6.21
CA GLU A 31 -7.18 -9.48 7.02
C GLU A 31 -6.00 -10.06 6.22
N ARG A 32 -6.16 -10.22 4.90
CA ARG A 32 -5.12 -10.74 4.01
C ARG A 32 -4.17 -9.65 3.49
N ILE A 33 -4.54 -8.37 3.63
CA ILE A 33 -3.77 -7.22 3.14
C ILE A 33 -3.15 -6.49 4.34
N LEU A 34 -2.16 -7.12 4.96
CA LEU A 34 -1.47 -6.52 6.11
C LEU A 34 -0.54 -5.39 5.64
N PHE A 35 -0.79 -4.16 6.11
CA PHE A 35 0.00 -2.98 5.74
C PHE A 35 1.53 -3.18 5.86
N TRP A 36 1.97 -3.83 6.94
CA TRP A 36 3.39 -4.08 7.21
C TRP A 36 4.04 -5.13 6.30
N ASN A 37 3.27 -5.81 5.45
CA ASN A 37 3.84 -6.62 4.38
C ASN A 37 4.50 -5.78 3.31
N TYR A 38 4.01 -4.55 3.11
CA TYR A 38 4.43 -3.66 2.03
C TYR A 38 5.37 -2.59 2.54
N TYR A 39 4.97 -1.87 3.59
CA TYR A 39 5.70 -0.71 4.07
C TYR A 39 6.85 -1.05 5.02
N PHE A 40 7.95 -0.31 4.90
CA PHE A 40 9.04 -0.34 5.87
C PHE A 40 9.67 1.03 6.10
N ASN A 41 9.83 1.37 7.38
CA ASN A 41 10.52 2.59 7.77
C ASN A 41 12.03 2.34 7.87
N ALA A 42 12.77 2.63 6.80
CA ALA A 42 14.24 2.52 6.79
C ALA A 42 14.93 3.40 7.85
N ARG A 43 14.30 4.50 8.30
CA ARG A 43 14.87 5.36 9.35
C ARG A 43 14.75 4.75 10.75
N LYS A 44 13.78 3.85 10.97
CA LYS A 44 13.53 3.18 12.25
C LYS A 44 13.18 1.70 12.01
N PRO A 45 14.13 0.90 11.53
CA PRO A 45 13.88 -0.45 11.03
C PRO A 45 13.37 -1.41 12.11
N GLY A 46 13.80 -1.25 13.37
CA GLY A 46 13.35 -2.06 14.50
C GLY A 46 11.99 -1.66 15.09
N ARG A 47 11.29 -0.65 14.52
CA ARG A 47 10.05 -0.11 15.09
C ARG A 47 8.88 -0.26 14.13
N ILE A 48 8.21 -1.41 14.21
CA ILE A 48 7.00 -1.74 13.44
C ILE A 48 5.77 -1.24 14.19
N VAL A 49 5.59 0.08 14.24
CA VAL A 49 4.43 0.70 14.91
C VAL A 49 3.82 1.81 14.08
N PHE A 50 2.52 2.01 14.23
CA PHE A 50 1.87 3.25 13.81
C PHE A 50 2.30 4.39 14.74
N GLY A 51 3.46 5.00 14.47
CA GLY A 51 3.96 6.16 15.22
C GLY A 51 3.21 7.46 14.91
N SER A 52 3.62 8.56 15.56
CA SER A 52 3.02 9.91 15.48
C SER A 52 3.19 10.65 14.13
N GLY A 53 3.59 9.96 13.06
CA GLY A 53 3.73 10.58 11.75
C GLY A 53 2.37 10.71 11.05
N LEU A 54 2.07 11.91 10.56
CA LEU A 54 0.82 12.25 9.87
C LEU A 54 0.64 11.45 8.57
N HIS A 55 1.74 11.19 7.85
CA HIS A 55 1.72 10.50 6.56
C HIS A 55 2.79 9.41 6.48
N ARG A 56 2.44 8.29 5.86
CA ARG A 56 3.37 7.22 5.44
C ARG A 56 3.25 7.10 3.93
N TYR A 57 4.30 7.48 3.23
CA TYR A 57 4.35 7.39 1.78
C TYR A 57 4.81 5.99 1.40
N LEU A 58 4.04 5.32 0.56
CA LEU A 58 4.49 4.13 -0.16
C LEU A 58 5.29 4.60 -1.37
N THR A 59 6.37 3.90 -1.67
CA THR A 59 6.98 3.97 -3.00
C THR A 59 6.03 3.38 -4.05
N ASP A 60 6.21 3.75 -5.31
CA ASP A 60 5.37 3.21 -6.40
C ASP A 60 5.42 1.69 -6.47
N ILE A 61 6.59 1.09 -6.17
CA ILE A 61 6.76 -0.37 -6.10
C ILE A 61 5.94 -0.97 -4.95
N GLU A 62 5.99 -0.39 -3.75
CA GLU A 62 5.21 -0.87 -2.60
C GLU A 62 3.71 -0.74 -2.86
N ALA A 63 3.28 0.35 -3.51
CA ALA A 63 1.90 0.56 -3.91
C ALA A 63 1.45 -0.44 -4.99
N CYS A 64 2.27 -0.68 -6.01
CA CYS A 64 2.03 -1.70 -7.03
C CYS A 64 1.89 -3.11 -6.43
N GLN A 65 2.78 -3.47 -5.50
CA GLN A 65 2.70 -4.75 -4.80
C GLN A 65 1.40 -4.90 -4.00
N MET A 66 0.99 -3.84 -3.30
CA MET A 66 -0.27 -3.81 -2.56
C MET A 66 -1.48 -3.92 -3.49
N LEU A 67 -1.50 -3.16 -4.59
CA LEU A 67 -2.60 -3.20 -5.57
C LEU A 67 -2.70 -4.55 -6.28
N ARG A 68 -1.57 -5.20 -6.59
CA ARG A 68 -1.55 -6.57 -7.13
C ARG A 68 -2.26 -7.54 -6.20
N ASP A 69 -1.89 -7.49 -4.92
CA ASP A 69 -2.42 -8.43 -3.92
C ASP A 69 -3.90 -8.11 -3.60
N ILE A 70 -4.29 -6.83 -3.58
CA ILE A 70 -5.70 -6.41 -3.52
C ILE A 70 -6.49 -6.95 -4.72
N ALA A 71 -5.98 -6.79 -5.94
CA ALA A 71 -6.62 -7.28 -7.15
C ALA A 71 -6.80 -8.81 -7.15
N TYR A 72 -5.85 -9.53 -6.56
CA TYR A 72 -5.94 -10.97 -6.35
C TYR A 72 -7.02 -11.34 -5.33
N VAL A 73 -7.08 -10.65 -4.18
CA VAL A 73 -8.04 -10.93 -3.11
C VAL A 73 -9.47 -10.52 -3.47
N GLN A 74 -9.64 -9.39 -4.16
CA GLN A 74 -10.94 -8.96 -4.67
C GLN A 74 -11.40 -9.83 -5.83
N ASN A 75 -10.47 -10.18 -6.72
CA ASN A 75 -10.73 -10.95 -7.94
C ASN A 75 -11.81 -10.35 -8.86
N ASP A 76 -12.03 -9.03 -8.79
CA ASP A 76 -12.94 -8.32 -9.69
C ASP A 76 -12.18 -7.65 -10.85
N ALA A 77 -12.91 -7.24 -11.89
CA ALA A 77 -12.32 -6.60 -13.08
C ALA A 77 -11.77 -5.21 -12.78
N PHE A 78 -12.40 -4.48 -11.87
CA PHE A 78 -12.06 -3.09 -11.56
C PHE A 78 -10.71 -2.99 -10.85
N SER A 79 -10.49 -3.77 -9.80
CA SER A 79 -9.24 -3.85 -9.03
C SER A 79 -8.07 -4.29 -9.91
N LYS A 80 -8.31 -5.23 -10.84
CA LYS A 80 -7.31 -5.66 -11.85
C LYS A 80 -6.97 -4.54 -12.83
N ALA A 81 -7.99 -3.82 -13.32
CA ALA A 81 -7.81 -2.68 -14.20
C ALA A 81 -7.06 -1.53 -13.50
N PHE A 82 -7.38 -1.26 -12.24
CA PHE A 82 -6.69 -0.25 -11.45
C PHE A 82 -5.22 -0.63 -11.24
N PHE A 83 -4.92 -1.87 -10.81
CA PHE A 83 -3.54 -2.34 -10.71
C PHE A 83 -2.77 -2.15 -12.03
N THR A 84 -3.36 -2.58 -13.15
CA THR A 84 -2.74 -2.45 -14.49
C THR A 84 -2.51 -1.00 -14.86
N HIS A 85 -3.50 -0.13 -14.64
CA HIS A 85 -3.40 1.29 -14.94
C HIS A 85 -2.33 1.97 -14.09
N PHE A 86 -2.29 1.68 -12.79
CA PHE A 86 -1.31 2.24 -11.87
C PHE A 86 0.12 1.81 -12.25
N CYS A 87 0.33 0.55 -12.63
CA CYS A 87 1.61 0.10 -13.18
C CYS A 87 2.01 0.86 -14.45
N ALA A 88 1.06 1.05 -15.38
CA ALA A 88 1.32 1.73 -16.64
C ALA A 88 1.74 3.20 -16.46
N ILE A 89 1.03 3.97 -15.61
CA ILE A 89 1.37 5.39 -15.38
C ILE A 89 2.69 5.57 -14.63
N ASN A 90 3.14 4.57 -13.87
CA ASN A 90 4.42 4.58 -13.16
C ASN A 90 5.54 3.86 -13.93
N ASN A 91 5.30 3.40 -15.18
CA ASN A 91 6.25 2.67 -16.00
C ASN A 91 6.84 1.42 -15.29
N ILE A 92 5.99 0.70 -14.55
CA ILE A 92 6.35 -0.51 -13.82
C ILE A 92 5.81 -1.73 -14.58
N ASP A 93 6.68 -2.69 -14.86
CA ASP A 93 6.33 -3.97 -15.48
C ASP A 93 5.69 -4.91 -14.42
N PRO A 94 4.39 -5.25 -14.55
CA PRO A 94 3.69 -6.09 -13.58
C PRO A 94 4.33 -7.46 -13.38
N ASP A 95 4.95 -8.02 -14.43
CA ASP A 95 5.54 -9.35 -14.42
C ASP A 95 6.91 -9.38 -13.71
N LYS A 96 7.52 -8.21 -13.50
CA LYS A 96 8.79 -8.04 -12.79
C LYS A 96 8.62 -7.58 -11.35
N LEU A 97 7.39 -7.40 -10.88
CA LEU A 97 7.12 -7.05 -9.48
C LEU A 97 7.48 -8.21 -8.56
N GLY A 98 8.55 -8.02 -7.78
CA GLY A 98 8.93 -8.96 -6.73
C GLY A 98 7.85 -9.11 -5.62
N PRO A 99 8.08 -10.02 -4.67
CA PRO A 99 7.21 -10.14 -3.50
C PRO A 99 7.32 -8.91 -2.59
N PRO A 100 6.31 -8.66 -1.74
CA PRO A 100 6.35 -7.58 -0.76
C PRO A 100 7.59 -7.69 0.13
N SER A 101 8.19 -6.55 0.44
CA SER A 101 9.44 -6.48 1.20
C SER A 101 9.32 -5.68 2.48
N GLY A 102 8.10 -5.37 2.95
CA GLY A 102 7.84 -4.58 4.14
C GLY A 102 8.36 -5.18 5.44
N ALA A 103 8.12 -4.46 6.54
CA ALA A 103 8.70 -4.78 7.85
C ALA A 103 8.36 -6.21 8.33
N LEU A 104 7.12 -6.66 8.14
CA LEU A 104 6.70 -8.01 8.55
C LEU A 104 7.40 -9.09 7.72
N MET A 105 7.49 -8.88 6.40
CA MET A 105 8.17 -9.80 5.48
C MET A 105 9.67 -9.91 5.75
N ARG A 106 10.32 -8.82 6.18
CA ARG A 106 11.72 -8.85 6.58
C ARG A 106 11.92 -9.65 7.87
N ARG A 107 11.07 -9.43 8.87
CA ARG A 107 11.14 -10.16 10.15
C ARG A 107 10.99 -11.66 9.96
N GLU A 108 9.96 -12.09 9.24
CA GLU A 108 9.74 -13.52 8.97
C GLU A 108 10.89 -14.19 8.20
N ARG A 109 11.56 -13.47 7.30
CA ARG A 109 12.73 -14.01 6.57
C ARG A 109 13.94 -14.20 7.49
N SER A 110 14.14 -13.29 8.45
CA SER A 110 15.19 -13.44 9.46
C SER A 110 14.91 -14.64 10.37
N GLU A 111 13.68 -14.79 10.85
CA GLU A 111 13.26 -15.90 11.73
C GLU A 111 13.33 -17.29 11.06
N ARG A 112 13.31 -17.37 9.72
CA ARG A 112 13.46 -18.64 8.97
C ARG A 112 14.92 -19.02 8.65
N GLN A 113 15.86 -18.11 8.89
CA GLN A 113 17.29 -18.33 8.65
C GLN A 113 18.06 -18.70 9.93
N ASP A 114 17.38 -18.64 11.08
CA ASP A 114 17.82 -19.14 12.38
C ASP A 114 17.30 -20.58 12.63
#